data_AF-A0A2V8LPC7-F1
#
_entry.id   AF-A0A2V8LPC7-F1
#
_cell.length_a   1.000
_cell.length_b   1.000
_cell.length_c   1.000
_cell.angle_alpha   90.00
_cell.angle_beta   90.00
_cell.angle_gamma   90.00
#
_symmetry.space_group_name_H-M   'P 1'
#
loop_
_entity.id
_entity.type
_entity.pdbx_description
1 polymer ?
#
loop_
_entity_poly.entity_id
_entity_poly.type
_entity_poly.pdbx_seq_one_letter_code
_entity_poly.pdbx_strand_id
1 'polypeptide(L)' 'MPRNGEINKEFGVYKNLCCGSEIIIPEGVTFPDCPRHFNLTTEWKFITDTERIPHAGELKPKRPA' A
#
# COMPACT_ATOMS: atom_id res chain seq x y z
N MET A 1 -8.32 9.77 -0.26
CA MET A 1 -7.50 8.59 -0.65
C MET A 1 -7.70 8.40 -2.14
N PRO A 2 -6.64 8.30 -2.94
CA PRO A 2 -6.76 8.09 -4.38
C PRO A 2 -7.40 6.74 -4.73
N ARG A 3 -8.08 6.70 -5.87
CA ARG A 3 -8.78 5.55 -6.43
C ARG A 3 -8.05 4.99 -7.64
N ASN A 4 -8.31 3.72 -7.96
CA ASN A 4 -7.87 3.12 -9.21
C ASN A 4 -8.22 4.00 -10.42
N GLY A 5 -7.25 4.17 -11.32
CA GLY A 5 -7.36 5.06 -12.49
C GLY A 5 -6.93 6.51 -12.24
N GLU A 6 -6.83 6.99 -10.99
CA GLU A 6 -6.26 8.32 -10.72
C GLU A 6 -4.75 8.32 -10.89
N ILE A 7 -4.16 9.48 -11.24
CA ILE A 7 -2.71 9.64 -11.37
C ILE A 7 -2.11 9.90 -9.99
N ASN A 8 -1.08 9.13 -9.64
CA ASN A 8 -0.32 9.33 -8.43
C ASN A 8 0.54 10.60 -8.51
N LYS A 9 0.54 11.39 -7.44
CA LYS A 9 1.26 12.68 -7.36
C LYS A 9 2.54 12.62 -6.54
N GLU A 10 2.80 11.52 -5.84
CA GLU A 10 3.96 11.39 -4.97
C GLU A 10 4.49 9.95 -5.00
N PHE A 11 5.80 9.76 -5.04
CA PHE A 11 6.38 8.42 -4.95
C PHE A 11 6.21 7.84 -3.55
N GLY A 12 5.76 6.58 -3.45
CA GLY A 12 5.93 5.81 -2.22
C GLY A 12 5.09 4.55 -2.14
N VAL A 13 4.88 4.08 -0.91
CA VAL A 13 4.16 2.84 -0.63
C VAL A 13 2.70 3.13 -0.35
N TYR A 14 1.81 2.40 -1.02
CA TYR A 14 0.37 2.54 -0.87
C TYR A 14 -0.23 1.20 -0.46
N LYS A 15 -1.22 1.25 0.43
CA LYS A 15 -2.02 0.12 0.89
C LYS A 15 -3.42 0.20 0.35
N ASN A 16 -3.91 -0.85 -0.29
CA ASN A 16 -5.33 -0.89 -0.65
C ASN A 16 -6.21 -1.15 0.58
N LEU A 17 -7.36 -0.48 0.65
CA LEU A 17 -8.28 -0.63 1.79
C LEU A 17 -9.04 -1.95 1.78
N CYS A 18 -9.32 -2.49 0.59
CA CYS A 18 -10.15 -3.69 0.45
C CYS A 18 -9.43 -4.97 0.90
N CYS A 19 -8.10 -5.03 0.76
CA CYS A 19 -7.32 -6.25 0.88
C CYS A 19 -6.13 -6.10 1.83
N GLY A 20 -5.77 -4.86 2.17
CA GLY A 20 -4.59 -4.54 2.94
C GLY A 20 -3.26 -4.81 2.23
N SER A 21 -3.27 -4.97 0.90
CA SER A 21 -2.06 -5.23 0.12
C SER A 21 -1.29 -3.94 -0.11
N GLU A 22 0.03 -4.02 0.04
CA GLU A 22 0.95 -2.88 -0.02
C GLU A 22 1.78 -2.97 -1.31
N ILE A 23 1.84 -1.89 -2.07
CA ILE A 23 2.62 -1.80 -3.31
C ILE A 23 3.34 -0.46 -3.39
N ILE A 24 4.44 -0.43 -4.14
CA ILE A 24 5.16 0.80 -4.47
C ILE A 24 4.54 1.37 -5.74
N ILE A 25 4.14 2.64 -5.70
CA ILE A 25 3.57 3.33 -6.86
C ILE A 25 4.45 4.56 -7.15
N PRO A 26 5.05 4.66 -8.34
CA PRO A 26 5.81 5.83 -8.73
C PRO A 26 4.92 7.07 -8.91
N GLU A 27 5.52 8.26 -8.82
CA GLU A 27 4.87 9.50 -9.23
C GLU A 27 4.53 9.46 -10.73
N GLY A 28 3.37 10.03 -11.09
CA GLY A 28 2.88 10.08 -12.47
C GLY A 28 2.25 8.78 -12.96
N VAL A 29 2.30 7.70 -12.18
CA VAL A 29 1.69 6.40 -12.53
C VAL A 29 0.26 6.33 -12.04
N THR A 30 -0.62 5.70 -12.82
CA THR A 30 -2.01 5.50 -12.40
C THR A 30 -2.15 4.43 -11.32
N PHE A 31 -3.01 4.66 -10.35
CA PHE A 31 -3.34 3.66 -9.34
C PHE A 31 -3.97 2.42 -9.99
N PRO A 32 -3.43 1.21 -9.75
CA PRO A 32 -3.96 -0.01 -10.34
C PRO A 32 -5.22 -0.49 -9.59
N ASP A 33 -5.96 -1.41 -10.21
CA ASP A 33 -6.97 -2.21 -9.55
C ASP A 33 -6.36 -3.14 -8.48
N CYS A 34 -7.18 -3.54 -7.52
CA CYS A 34 -6.79 -4.58 -6.57
C CYS A 34 -6.63 -5.92 -7.31
N PRO A 35 -5.51 -6.66 -7.14
CA PRO A 35 -5.28 -7.93 -7.83
C PRO A 35 -6.25 -9.05 -7.41
N ARG A 36 -7.00 -8.88 -6.31
CA ARG A 36 -8.05 -9.81 -5.88
C ARG A 36 -9.45 -9.37 -6.32
N HIS A 37 -9.64 -8.10 -6.68
CA HIS A 37 -10.95 -7.51 -6.97
C HIS A 37 -10.83 -6.64 -8.21
N PHE A 38 -10.83 -7.29 -9.38
CA PHE A 38 -10.80 -6.60 -10.66
C PHE A 38 -12.12 -5.85 -10.90
N ASN A 39 -12.05 -4.68 -11.54
CA ASN A 39 -13.20 -3.83 -11.90
C ASN A 39 -14.03 -3.31 -10.72
N LEU A 40 -13.51 -3.37 -9.50
CA LEU A 40 -14.12 -2.73 -8.34
C LEU A 40 -13.30 -1.50 -7.93
N THR A 41 -14.00 -0.45 -7.50
CA THR A 41 -13.37 0.76 -6.98
C THR A 41 -12.39 0.38 -5.87
N THR A 42 -11.11 0.63 -6.11
CA THR A 42 -10.03 0.32 -5.18
C THR A 42 -9.47 1.63 -4.66
N GLU A 43 -9.58 1.85 -3.35
CA GLU A 43 -8.99 2.99 -2.67
C GLU A 43 -7.61 2.64 -2.12
N TRP A 44 -6.66 3.54 -2.36
CA TRP A 44 -5.27 3.40 -1.96
C TRP A 44 -4.94 4.44 -0.88
N LYS A 45 -4.42 3.97 0.25
CA LYS A 45 -3.93 4.80 1.35
C LYS A 45 -2.41 4.88 1.27
N PHE A 46 -1.86 6.09 1.22
CA PHE A 46 -0.41 6.28 1.34
C PHE A 46 0.06 5.85 2.73
N ILE A 47 1.10 5.03 2.77
CA ILE A 47 1.72 4.55 4.01
C ILE A 47 2.92 5.45 4.29
N THR A 48 2.79 6.31 5.30
CA THR A 48 3.95 7.04 5.84
C THR A 48 4.82 6.10 6.67
N ASP A 49 6.09 6.44 6.90
CA ASP A 49 7.06 5.60 7.65
C ASP A 49 6.50 5.13 9.01
N THR A 50 5.68 5.95 9.67
CA THR A 50 5.02 5.64 10.95
C THR A 50 3.98 4.52 10.86
N GLU A 51 3.35 4.32 9.70
CA GLU A 51 2.32 3.31 9.47
C GLU A 51 2.84 2.06 8.75
N ARG A 52 4.13 2.00 8.42
CA ARG A 52 4.70 0.84 7.72
C ARG A 52 4.74 -0.36 8.64
N ILE A 53 4.28 -1.50 8.12
CA ILE A 53 4.48 -2.78 8.80
C ILE A 53 5.95 -3.16 8.61
N PRO A 54 6.74 -3.30 9.68
CA PRO A 54 8.16 -3.66 9.55
C PRO A 54 8.29 -5.03 8.89
N HIS A 55 9.31 -5.19 8.05
CA HIS A 55 9.59 -6.49 7.46
C HIS A 55 9.91 -7.51 8.57
N ALA A 56 9.67 -8.79 8.28
CA ALA A 56 9.93 -9.85 9.25
C ALA A 56 11.39 -9.85 9.76
N GLY A 57 12.34 -9.43 8.94
CA GLY A 57 13.75 -9.26 9.35
C GLY A 57 14.03 -8.05 10.25
N GLU A 58 13.09 -7.10 10.33
CA GLU A 58 13.18 -5.89 11.17
C GLU A 58 12.47 -6.08 12.51
N LEU A 59 11.65 -7.12 12.65
CA LEU A 59 11.04 -7.50 13.92
C LEU A 59 12.12 -8.00 14.87
N LYS A 60 12.39 -7.24 15.95
CA LYS A 60 13.26 -7.73 17.02
C LYS A 60 12.67 -9.02 17.58
N PRO A 61 13.43 -10.13 17.66
CA PRO A 61 12.90 -11.38 18.20
C PRO A 61 12.45 -11.14 19.64
N LYS A 62 11.17 -11.43 19.92
CA LYS A 62 10.68 -11.50 21.30
C LYS A 62 11.39 -12.69 21.95
N ARG A 63 12.32 -12.41 22.86
CA ARG A 63 12.86 -13.44 23.75
C ARG A 63 11.67 -14.08 24.50
N PRO A 64 11.49 -15.41 24.44
CA PRO A 64 10.52 -16.08 25.29
C PRO A 64 10.91 -15.87 26.76
N ALA A 65 9.90 -15.64 27.60
CA ALA A 65 10.02 -15.45 29.05
C ALA A 65 10.40 -16.75 29.76
#